data_AF-A0A0F7S351-F1
#
_entry.id   AF-A0A0F7S351-F1
#
_cell.length_a   1.000
_cell.length_b   1.000
_cell.length_c   1.000
_cell.angle_alpha   90.00
_cell.angle_beta   90.00
_cell.angle_gamma   90.00
#
_symmetry.space_group_name_H-M   'P 1'
#
loop_
_entity.id
_entity.type
_entity.pdbx_description
1 polymer ?
#
loop_
_entity_poly.entity_id
_entity_poly.type
_entity_poly.pdbx_seq_one_letter_code
_entity_poly.pdbx_strand_id
1 'polypeptide(L)'
;MEPLGFGFPDFPASSELTPVLLSAITSVASLHSPFAELRSRQLRLRADVLERTMPYAPTTAEDDFNPESGIGTEEVVGACIWSAYQGSEEAWKVARAARWWSEKYSYETGPHAGLTVGEMVAILPPVRHVTMQDRVRVWLTAFLAELHQCEIHGKEPIMQLIDPAQYSQALMSSSNSSAMEMSKQDAGLVFYSRVAFLVAKARLEQRDPEKLFEVTRELTASWCATRAVLASDPDKRDVYDHVVDLHHILAKASVLIRACRIHEERMSGKTEDVSTAIAAYVCCSQTCQHACMDAVKLLLSTQTGFAGNLAALPSISHFWVAQCAVFLIELCMVDRLQYRLGLLVEGQLEEVLRMVGAFMQQYMAELSACNTSIVVEERHEVGAGEDVIKHPAMDAALAVADVLASVQATA
;
A
#
# COMPACT_ATOMS: atom_id res chain seq x y z
N MET A 1 0.80 12.69 14.36
CA MET A 1 0.04 12.12 13.24
C MET A 1 -0.25 10.68 13.57
N GLU A 2 -1.48 10.23 13.37
CA GLU A 2 -1.73 8.80 13.26
C GLU A 2 -1.34 8.38 11.83
N PRO A 3 -0.43 7.41 11.65
CA PRO A 3 -0.14 6.86 10.34
C PRO A 3 -1.42 6.25 9.76
N LEU A 4 -1.57 6.27 8.44
CA LEU A 4 -2.71 5.67 7.75
C LEU A 4 -2.76 4.16 8.03
N GLY A 5 -3.57 3.77 9.01
CA GLY A 5 -3.89 2.38 9.30
C GLY A 5 -4.92 1.92 8.29
N PHE A 6 -4.57 0.97 7.42
CA PHE A 6 -5.48 0.34 6.46
C PHE A 6 -6.59 -0.51 7.14
N GLY A 7 -7.19 0.00 8.22
CA GLY A 7 -8.05 -0.75 9.11
C GLY A 7 -7.32 -1.84 9.92
N PHE A 8 -5.99 -1.73 10.08
CA PHE A 8 -5.22 -2.69 10.88
C PHE A 8 -5.73 -2.74 12.32
N PRO A 9 -5.68 -3.91 12.99
CA PRO A 9 -6.12 -4.05 14.37
C PRO A 9 -5.43 -3.06 15.31
N ASP A 10 -6.22 -2.38 16.12
CA ASP A 10 -5.70 -1.55 17.21
C ASP A 10 -5.44 -2.41 18.44
N PHE A 11 -4.27 -2.21 19.05
CA PHE A 11 -3.95 -2.79 20.34
C PHE A 11 -3.97 -1.70 21.41
N PRO A 12 -4.55 -1.95 22.59
CA PRO A 12 -4.49 -0.99 23.67
C PRO A 12 -3.03 -0.68 24.01
N ALA A 13 -2.68 0.60 24.09
CA ALA A 13 -1.36 1.04 24.50
C ALA A 13 -1.13 0.69 25.98
N SER A 14 -0.67 -0.53 26.24
CA SER A 14 -0.37 -1.05 27.58
C SER A 14 1.06 -1.56 27.64
N SER A 15 1.56 -1.79 28.85
CA SER A 15 2.86 -2.44 29.08
C SER A 15 2.93 -3.89 28.61
N GLU A 16 1.85 -4.43 28.05
CA GLU A 16 1.72 -5.83 27.63
C GLU A 16 1.91 -6.03 26.11
N LEU A 17 2.14 -4.95 25.35
CA LEU A 17 2.47 -5.04 23.92
C LEU A 17 3.79 -5.79 23.72
N THR A 18 3.85 -6.67 22.73
CA THR A 18 5.06 -7.42 22.43
C THR A 18 6.17 -6.50 21.92
N PRO A 19 7.44 -6.83 22.21
CA PRO A 19 8.58 -6.05 21.71
C PRO A 19 8.57 -5.88 20.18
N VAL A 20 8.11 -6.89 19.42
CA VAL A 20 8.05 -6.83 17.95
C VAL A 20 7.08 -5.75 17.47
N LEU A 21 5.86 -5.74 18.02
CA LEU A 21 4.84 -4.77 17.66
C LEU A 21 5.27 -3.34 18.01
N LEU A 22 5.86 -3.16 19.20
CA LEU A 22 6.44 -1.88 19.61
C LEU A 22 7.57 -1.43 18.68
N SER A 23 8.52 -2.32 18.35
CA SER A 23 9.61 -2.02 17.42
C SER A 23 9.10 -1.70 16.01
N ALA A 24 8.08 -2.39 15.52
CA ALA A 24 7.46 -2.10 14.23
C ALA A 24 6.82 -0.70 14.20
N ILE A 25 5.96 -0.39 15.17
CA ILE A 25 5.27 0.90 15.27
C ILE A 25 6.29 2.03 15.44
N THR A 26 7.26 1.86 16.34
CA THR A 26 8.28 2.89 16.59
C THR A 26 9.24 3.04 15.42
N SER A 27 9.58 1.97 14.69
CA SER A 27 10.38 2.04 13.46
C SER A 27 9.68 2.90 12.40
N VAL A 28 8.38 2.67 12.15
CA VAL A 28 7.60 3.48 11.20
C VAL A 28 7.44 4.91 11.70
N ALA A 29 6.98 5.10 12.93
CA ALA A 29 6.76 6.43 13.51
C ALA A 29 8.05 7.26 13.59
N SER A 30 9.20 6.60 13.77
CA SER A 30 10.49 7.29 13.84
C SER A 30 10.78 8.07 12.57
N LEU A 31 10.45 7.55 11.38
CA LEU A 31 10.68 8.22 10.08
C LEU A 31 9.99 9.59 9.98
N HIS A 32 8.83 9.72 10.60
CA HIS A 32 7.99 10.92 10.54
C HIS A 32 8.09 11.77 11.82
N SER A 33 8.97 11.39 12.75
CA SER A 33 9.13 12.11 14.00
C SER A 33 9.75 13.48 13.75
N PRO A 34 9.25 14.56 14.39
CA PRO A 34 9.93 15.85 14.36
C PRO A 34 11.25 15.83 15.15
N PHE A 35 11.43 14.86 16.05
CA PHE A 35 12.59 14.75 16.91
C PHE A 35 13.72 13.95 16.24
N ALA A 36 14.87 14.61 16.02
CA ALA A 36 16.04 14.01 15.39
C ALA A 36 16.58 12.78 16.17
N GLU A 37 16.48 12.79 17.51
CA GLU A 37 16.89 11.67 18.36
C GLU A 37 16.12 10.37 18.10
N LEU A 38 14.83 10.47 17.72
CA LEU A 38 14.04 9.30 17.39
C LEU A 38 14.37 8.83 15.97
N ARG A 39 14.53 9.77 15.03
CA ARG A 39 14.95 9.45 13.65
C ARG A 39 16.32 8.77 13.61
N SER A 40 17.28 9.18 14.44
CA SER A 40 18.61 8.56 14.49
C SER A 40 18.58 7.11 14.99
N ARG A 41 17.51 6.68 15.66
CA ARG A 41 17.31 5.30 16.10
C ARG A 41 16.66 4.41 15.04
N GLN A 42 16.21 4.98 13.92
CA GLN A 42 15.43 4.27 12.91
C GLN A 42 16.10 2.99 12.39
N LEU A 43 17.42 3.01 12.13
CA LEU A 43 18.15 1.80 11.69
C LEU A 43 18.17 0.71 12.75
N ARG A 44 18.34 1.07 14.02
CA ARG A 44 18.33 0.10 15.12
C ARG A 44 16.95 -0.51 15.30
N LEU A 45 15.90 0.32 15.23
CA LEU A 45 14.52 -0.14 15.30
C LEU A 45 14.17 -1.04 14.12
N ARG A 46 14.64 -0.71 12.90
CA ARG A 46 14.51 -1.57 11.72
C ARG A 46 15.24 -2.90 11.91
N ALA A 47 16.48 -2.88 12.40
CA ALA A 47 17.25 -4.11 12.64
C ALA A 47 16.54 -5.02 13.67
N ASP A 48 16.01 -4.46 14.76
CA ASP A 48 15.28 -5.23 15.77
C ASP A 48 14.01 -5.90 15.20
N VAL A 49 13.27 -5.23 14.30
CA VAL A 49 12.15 -5.86 13.57
C VAL A 49 12.66 -7.05 12.76
N LEU A 50 13.69 -6.85 11.93
CA LEU A 50 14.22 -7.88 11.04
C LEU A 50 14.77 -9.08 11.80
N GLU A 51 15.52 -8.86 12.87
CA GLU A 51 16.09 -9.92 13.72
C GLU A 51 15.00 -10.79 14.35
N ARG A 52 13.83 -10.23 14.66
CA ARG A 52 12.72 -10.95 15.27
C ARG A 52 11.80 -11.63 14.25
N THR A 53 11.70 -11.10 13.02
CA THR A 53 10.80 -11.65 12.00
C THR A 53 11.51 -12.62 11.04
N MET A 54 12.70 -12.28 10.57
CA MET A 54 13.36 -13.01 9.46
C MET A 54 13.78 -14.45 9.78
N PRO A 55 14.21 -14.81 11.01
CA PRO A 55 14.57 -16.20 11.33
C PRO A 55 13.42 -17.21 11.13
N TYR A 56 12.17 -16.73 11.12
CA TYR A 56 10.97 -17.55 11.00
C TYR A 56 10.25 -17.35 9.66
N ALA A 57 10.90 -16.66 8.71
CA ALA A 57 10.35 -16.43 7.39
C ALA A 57 10.34 -17.74 6.57
N PRO A 58 9.24 -18.04 5.86
CA PRO A 58 9.17 -19.22 5.00
C PRO A 58 10.03 -19.04 3.75
N THR A 59 10.56 -20.14 3.25
CA THR A 59 11.09 -20.25 1.89
C THR A 59 9.97 -20.55 0.90
N THR A 60 9.05 -21.46 1.25
CA THR A 60 7.91 -21.85 0.41
C THR A 60 6.60 -21.91 1.18
N ALA A 61 5.48 -21.99 0.47
CA ALA A 61 4.14 -22.10 1.08
C ALA A 61 3.97 -23.40 1.89
N GLU A 62 4.70 -24.45 1.51
CA GLU A 62 4.60 -25.80 2.07
C GLU A 62 5.50 -26.02 3.29
N ASP A 63 6.27 -25.00 3.68
CA ASP A 63 7.12 -25.09 4.86
C ASP A 63 6.26 -25.40 6.12
N ASP A 64 6.87 -26.07 7.09
CA ASP A 64 6.23 -26.41 8.36
C ASP A 64 6.30 -25.23 9.34
N PHE A 65 5.18 -24.91 9.99
CA PHE A 65 5.14 -23.88 11.02
C PHE A 65 5.57 -24.45 12.38
N ASN A 66 6.60 -23.84 12.98
CA ASN A 66 7.02 -24.17 14.33
C ASN A 66 6.18 -23.36 15.35
N PRO A 67 5.28 -24.00 16.13
CA PRO A 67 4.50 -23.30 17.14
C PRO A 67 5.36 -22.69 18.26
N GLU A 68 6.58 -23.21 18.48
CA GLU A 68 7.53 -22.69 19.47
C GLU A 68 8.31 -21.45 18.98
N SER A 69 8.01 -20.96 17.78
CA SER A 69 8.67 -19.76 17.22
C SER A 69 8.39 -18.48 18.03
N GLY A 70 7.32 -18.48 18.82
CA GLY A 70 6.85 -17.28 19.51
C GLY A 70 6.17 -16.27 18.59
N ILE A 71 5.90 -16.64 17.33
CA ILE A 71 5.14 -15.81 16.38
C ILE A 71 3.65 -15.95 16.69
N GLY A 72 3.05 -14.87 17.19
CA GLY A 72 1.62 -14.76 17.41
C GLY A 72 0.97 -13.62 16.62
N THR A 73 -0.24 -13.25 17.03
CA THR A 73 -1.03 -12.18 16.40
C THR A 73 -0.28 -10.84 16.35
N GLU A 74 0.41 -10.46 17.43
CA GLU A 74 1.10 -9.17 17.51
C GLU A 74 2.33 -9.13 16.59
N GLU A 75 3.06 -10.24 16.46
CA GLU A 75 4.19 -10.36 15.53
C GLU A 75 3.74 -10.27 14.07
N VAL A 76 2.63 -10.93 13.74
CA VAL A 76 2.03 -10.83 12.39
C VAL A 76 1.61 -9.39 12.10
N VAL A 77 0.87 -8.74 12.99
CA VAL A 77 0.42 -7.36 12.76
C VAL A 77 1.60 -6.38 12.75
N GLY A 78 2.59 -6.54 13.62
CA GLY A 78 3.82 -5.74 13.62
C GLY A 78 4.58 -5.86 12.29
N ALA A 79 4.75 -7.08 11.77
CA ALA A 79 5.33 -7.31 10.45
C ALA A 79 4.53 -6.64 9.33
N CYS A 80 3.20 -6.64 9.40
CA CYS A 80 2.33 -5.95 8.44
C CYS A 80 2.46 -4.42 8.52
N ILE A 81 2.46 -3.84 9.72
CA ILE A 81 2.67 -2.41 9.95
C ILE A 81 4.01 -1.99 9.37
N TRP A 82 5.09 -2.66 9.75
CA TRP A 82 6.43 -2.28 9.31
C TRP A 82 6.59 -2.39 7.78
N SER A 83 6.16 -3.52 7.21
CA SER A 83 6.25 -3.75 5.76
C SER A 83 5.37 -2.81 4.94
N ALA A 84 4.22 -2.34 5.46
CA ALA A 84 3.37 -1.39 4.74
C ALA A 84 4.03 -0.02 4.47
N TYR A 85 5.04 0.35 5.25
CA TYR A 85 5.75 1.65 5.19
C TYR A 85 7.21 1.53 4.72
N GLN A 86 7.63 0.33 4.33
CA GLN A 86 8.95 0.08 3.76
C GLN A 86 8.80 -0.40 2.32
N GLY A 87 9.72 -0.02 1.44
CA GLY A 87 9.71 -0.39 0.02
C GLY A 87 10.90 -1.27 -0.39
N SER A 88 11.59 -1.87 0.58
CA SER A 88 12.79 -2.68 0.34
C SER A 88 12.47 -4.17 0.17
N GLU A 89 13.41 -4.93 -0.38
CA GLU A 89 13.21 -6.38 -0.58
C GLU A 89 12.94 -7.12 0.75
N GLU A 90 13.51 -6.65 1.86
CA GLU A 90 13.21 -7.18 3.19
C GLU A 90 11.76 -6.90 3.60
N ALA A 91 11.18 -5.77 3.23
CA ALA A 91 9.77 -5.47 3.48
C ALA A 91 8.86 -6.49 2.79
N TRP A 92 9.18 -6.83 1.55
CA TRP A 92 8.49 -7.91 0.84
C TRP A 92 8.64 -9.27 1.51
N LYS A 93 9.86 -9.65 1.94
CA LYS A 93 10.10 -10.90 2.67
C LYS A 93 9.32 -10.97 3.99
N VAL A 94 9.28 -9.87 4.74
CA VAL A 94 8.54 -9.76 6.01
C VAL A 94 7.03 -9.84 5.77
N ALA A 95 6.49 -9.14 4.77
CA ALA A 95 5.07 -9.23 4.43
C ALA A 95 4.68 -10.65 4.00
N ARG A 96 5.53 -11.31 3.21
CA ARG A 96 5.37 -12.72 2.80
C ARG A 96 5.37 -13.66 4.00
N ALA A 97 6.26 -13.43 4.96
CA ALA A 97 6.30 -14.19 6.21
C ALA A 97 5.01 -13.99 7.02
N ALA A 98 4.55 -12.74 7.18
CA ALA A 98 3.31 -12.42 7.86
C ALA A 98 2.09 -13.11 7.23
N ARG A 99 2.01 -13.14 5.89
CA ARG A 99 0.95 -13.89 5.19
C ARG A 99 0.98 -15.37 5.56
N TRP A 100 2.15 -16.01 5.44
CA TRP A 100 2.28 -17.43 5.70
C TRP A 100 2.01 -17.77 7.17
N TRP A 101 2.51 -16.96 8.11
CA TRP A 101 2.17 -17.07 9.53
C TRP A 101 0.67 -16.94 9.75
N SER A 102 -0.01 -15.94 9.17
CA SER A 102 -1.46 -15.76 9.37
C SER A 102 -2.29 -16.97 8.90
N GLU A 103 -1.81 -17.67 7.87
CA GLU A 103 -2.45 -18.88 7.33
C GLU A 103 -2.18 -20.10 8.22
N LYS A 104 -0.91 -20.34 8.59
CA LYS A 104 -0.48 -21.53 9.34
C LYS A 104 -0.74 -21.43 10.84
N TYR A 105 -0.73 -20.21 11.40
CA TYR A 105 -1.07 -19.92 12.78
C TYR A 105 -2.59 -19.96 13.03
N SER A 106 -3.43 -20.02 11.99
CA SER A 106 -4.87 -20.23 12.14
C SER A 106 -5.18 -21.67 12.57
N TYR A 107 -4.93 -21.96 13.85
CA TYR A 107 -5.32 -23.14 14.64
C TYR A 107 -5.92 -24.27 13.82
N GLU A 108 -5.05 -25.07 13.19
CA GLU A 108 -5.47 -26.27 12.48
C GLU A 108 -6.31 -27.14 13.42
N THR A 109 -7.54 -27.37 12.98
CA THR A 109 -8.61 -28.12 13.65
C THR A 109 -8.13 -29.45 14.23
N GLY A 110 -7.91 -29.51 15.55
CA GLY A 110 -7.62 -30.74 16.26
C GLY A 110 -7.73 -30.59 17.79
N PRO A 111 -7.96 -31.68 18.55
CA PRO A 111 -8.01 -31.63 20.02
C PRO A 111 -6.67 -31.25 20.70
N HIS A 112 -5.60 -31.09 19.91
CA HIS A 112 -4.25 -30.70 20.32
C HIS A 112 -3.72 -29.54 19.46
N ALA A 113 -4.61 -28.72 18.88
CA ALA A 113 -4.25 -27.62 18.01
C ALA A 113 -3.37 -26.59 18.74
N GLY A 114 -2.07 -26.63 18.46
CA GLY A 114 -1.13 -25.53 18.64
C GLY A 114 -0.86 -25.08 20.08
N LEU A 115 -0.92 -25.97 21.08
CA LEU A 115 -0.32 -25.64 22.39
C LEU A 115 1.19 -25.79 22.28
N THR A 116 1.91 -24.71 22.58
CA THR A 116 3.34 -24.79 22.84
C THR A 116 3.61 -25.75 24.00
N VAL A 117 4.78 -26.36 24.05
CA VAL A 117 5.21 -27.20 25.18
C VAL A 117 5.05 -26.43 26.48
N GLY A 118 5.38 -25.13 26.48
CA GLY A 118 5.21 -24.24 27.64
C GLY A 118 3.77 -24.06 28.11
N GLU A 119 2.80 -24.02 27.20
CA GLU A 119 1.37 -24.01 27.53
C GLU A 119 0.89 -25.38 28.01
N MET A 120 1.37 -26.47 27.39
CA MET A 120 1.06 -27.84 27.81
C MET A 120 1.51 -28.15 29.24
N VAL A 121 2.64 -27.54 29.67
CA VAL A 121 3.17 -27.70 31.03
C VAL A 121 2.81 -26.54 31.97
N ALA A 122 1.90 -25.65 31.55
CA ALA A 122 1.39 -24.51 32.33
C ALA A 122 2.47 -23.55 32.87
N ILE A 123 3.60 -23.42 32.17
CA ILE A 123 4.66 -22.44 32.48
C ILE A 123 4.37 -21.10 31.79
N LEU A 124 3.65 -21.13 30.66
CA LEU A 124 3.24 -19.93 29.94
C LEU A 124 1.85 -19.45 30.41
N PRO A 125 1.54 -18.14 30.26
CA PRO A 125 0.21 -17.60 30.51
C PRO A 125 -0.86 -18.37 29.72
N PRO A 126 -2.12 -18.42 30.21
CA PRO A 126 -3.19 -19.09 29.49
C PRO A 126 -3.38 -18.49 28.09
N VAL A 127 -3.67 -19.37 27.11
CA VAL A 127 -3.92 -19.01 25.71
C VAL A 127 -4.92 -17.85 25.65
N ARG A 128 -4.54 -16.73 25.02
CA ARG A 128 -5.47 -15.61 24.80
C ARG A 128 -6.65 -16.09 23.94
N HIS A 129 -7.88 -15.84 24.38
CA HIS A 129 -9.06 -16.16 23.58
C HIS A 129 -9.16 -15.23 22.37
N VAL A 130 -8.71 -15.68 21.21
CA VAL A 130 -8.81 -14.94 19.94
C VAL A 130 -10.14 -15.27 19.26
N THR A 131 -10.99 -14.26 19.05
CA THR A 131 -12.30 -14.43 18.40
C THR A 131 -12.15 -14.72 16.90
N MET A 132 -13.20 -15.22 16.25
CA MET A 132 -13.20 -15.40 14.79
C MET A 132 -12.98 -14.06 14.06
N GLN A 133 -13.54 -12.96 14.58
CA GLN A 133 -13.35 -11.63 13.99
C GLN A 133 -11.88 -11.21 14.03
N ASP A 134 -11.20 -11.43 15.15
CA ASP A 134 -9.78 -11.08 15.29
C ASP A 134 -8.91 -11.89 14.32
N ARG A 135 -9.20 -13.18 14.16
CA ARG A 135 -8.51 -14.04 13.18
C ARG A 135 -8.68 -13.51 11.76
N VAL A 136 -9.90 -13.13 11.38
CA VAL A 136 -10.19 -12.57 10.07
C VAL A 136 -9.48 -11.23 9.86
N ARG A 137 -9.45 -10.35 10.87
CA ARG A 137 -8.73 -9.07 10.79
C ARG A 137 -7.23 -9.26 10.58
N VAL A 138 -6.61 -10.17 11.33
CA VAL A 138 -5.19 -10.50 11.20
C VAL A 138 -4.90 -11.10 9.82
N TRP A 139 -5.75 -12.02 9.36
CA TRP A 139 -5.63 -12.63 8.04
C TRP A 139 -5.72 -11.58 6.93
N LEU A 140 -6.72 -10.70 6.96
CA LEU A 140 -6.91 -9.62 5.97
C LEU A 140 -5.75 -8.62 6.01
N THR A 141 -5.24 -8.30 7.19
CA THR A 141 -4.09 -7.40 7.38
C THR A 141 -2.83 -7.97 6.71
N ALA A 142 -2.54 -9.26 6.94
CA ALA A 142 -1.40 -9.94 6.33
C ALA A 142 -1.57 -10.15 4.82
N PHE A 143 -2.79 -10.48 4.39
CA PHE A 143 -3.16 -10.57 2.99
C PHE A 143 -2.92 -9.23 2.26
N LEU A 144 -3.40 -8.13 2.82
CA LEU A 144 -3.21 -6.79 2.27
C LEU A 144 -1.73 -6.40 2.19
N ALA A 145 -0.98 -6.58 3.27
CA ALA A 145 0.44 -6.21 3.34
C ALA A 145 1.27 -6.97 2.30
N GLU A 146 1.06 -8.28 2.15
CA GLU A 146 1.74 -9.06 1.12
C GLU A 146 1.39 -8.58 -0.28
N LEU A 147 0.10 -8.42 -0.60
CA LEU A 147 -0.31 -8.03 -1.95
C LEU A 147 0.22 -6.65 -2.35
N HIS A 148 0.27 -5.69 -1.42
CA HIS A 148 0.93 -4.41 -1.66
C HIS A 148 2.42 -4.56 -1.97
N GLN A 149 3.15 -5.38 -1.21
CA GLN A 149 4.57 -5.62 -1.46
C GLN A 149 4.81 -6.39 -2.76
N CYS A 150 3.95 -7.37 -3.06
CA CYS A 150 3.95 -8.07 -4.34
C CYS A 150 3.75 -7.10 -5.51
N GLU A 151 2.85 -6.12 -5.37
CA GLU A 151 2.61 -5.07 -6.36
C GLU A 151 3.85 -4.19 -6.58
N ILE A 152 4.42 -3.66 -5.49
CA ILE A 152 5.62 -2.79 -5.53
C ILE A 152 6.80 -3.51 -6.20
N HIS A 153 7.01 -4.79 -5.88
CA HIS A 153 8.18 -5.56 -6.31
C HIS A 153 7.94 -6.43 -7.56
N GLY A 154 6.72 -6.45 -8.11
CA GLY A 154 6.37 -7.31 -9.25
C GLY A 154 6.53 -8.81 -8.95
N LYS A 155 6.20 -9.25 -7.73
CA LYS A 155 6.34 -10.64 -7.25
C LYS A 155 5.00 -11.32 -7.06
N GLU A 156 4.92 -12.63 -7.22
CA GLU A 156 3.71 -13.42 -6.94
C GLU A 156 3.49 -13.67 -5.44
N PRO A 157 2.23 -13.73 -4.97
CA PRO A 157 1.91 -14.03 -3.59
C PRO A 157 2.34 -15.45 -3.21
N ILE A 158 2.60 -15.70 -1.91
CA ILE A 158 2.99 -17.02 -1.41
C ILE A 158 1.82 -18.00 -1.39
N MET A 159 0.62 -17.49 -1.10
CA MET A 159 -0.61 -18.28 -1.03
C MET A 159 -1.53 -17.99 -2.22
N GLN A 160 -2.53 -18.86 -2.39
CA GLN A 160 -3.58 -18.64 -3.38
C GLN A 160 -4.37 -17.36 -3.09
N LEU A 161 -4.77 -16.66 -4.15
CA LEU A 161 -5.63 -15.50 -4.05
C LEU A 161 -7.07 -15.94 -3.74
N ILE A 162 -7.62 -15.35 -2.69
CA ILE A 162 -8.99 -15.59 -2.24
C ILE A 162 -9.69 -14.24 -2.19
N ASP A 163 -10.94 -14.18 -2.62
CA ASP A 163 -11.71 -12.94 -2.61
C ASP A 163 -12.03 -12.52 -1.16
N PRO A 164 -11.48 -11.41 -0.64
CA PRO A 164 -11.68 -11.01 0.75
C PRO A 164 -13.13 -10.61 1.06
N ALA A 165 -13.96 -10.35 0.04
CA ALA A 165 -15.38 -10.03 0.24
C ALA A 165 -16.14 -11.15 0.97
N GLN A 166 -15.68 -12.41 0.87
CA GLN A 166 -16.31 -13.55 1.57
C GLN A 166 -16.24 -13.44 3.10
N TYR A 167 -15.29 -12.67 3.62
CA TYR A 167 -15.10 -12.49 5.06
C TYR A 167 -15.97 -11.39 5.66
N SER A 168 -16.72 -10.64 4.85
CA SER A 168 -17.58 -9.54 5.31
C SER A 168 -18.60 -10.00 6.35
N GLN A 169 -19.19 -11.18 6.17
CA GLN A 169 -20.17 -11.74 7.12
C GLN A 169 -19.54 -12.10 8.46
N ALA A 170 -18.29 -12.60 8.45
CA ALA A 170 -17.58 -12.98 9.68
C ALA A 170 -17.22 -11.78 10.55
N LEU A 171 -17.08 -10.58 9.96
CA LEU A 171 -16.79 -9.32 10.65
C LEU A 171 -18.04 -8.58 11.13
N MET A 172 -19.24 -9.06 10.81
CA MET A 172 -20.47 -8.46 11.32
C MET A 172 -20.66 -8.78 12.81
N SER A 173 -21.04 -7.78 13.59
CA SER A 173 -21.38 -7.94 15.00
C SER A 173 -22.89 -7.82 15.23
N SER A 174 -23.44 -8.63 16.14
CA SER A 174 -24.83 -8.45 16.58
C SER A 174 -24.86 -7.29 17.58
N SER A 175 -25.39 -6.14 17.15
CA SER A 175 -25.71 -5.05 18.06
C SER A 175 -26.97 -5.40 18.87
N ASN A 176 -27.25 -4.68 19.98
CA ASN A 176 -28.47 -4.89 20.77
C ASN A 176 -29.76 -4.53 19.99
N SER A 177 -29.63 -3.82 18.87
CA SER A 177 -30.65 -3.74 17.82
C SER A 177 -30.51 -4.96 16.91
N SER A 178 -31.63 -5.55 16.48
CA SER A 178 -31.66 -6.75 15.61
C SER A 178 -31.01 -6.60 14.22
N ALA A 179 -30.20 -5.55 13.98
CA ALA A 179 -29.40 -5.32 12.79
C ALA A 179 -27.94 -5.72 13.04
N MET A 180 -27.40 -6.55 12.16
CA MET A 180 -25.97 -6.83 12.10
C MET A 180 -25.25 -5.63 11.50
N GLU A 181 -24.26 -5.08 12.20
CA GLU A 181 -23.49 -3.92 11.74
C GLU A 181 -21.98 -4.24 11.73
N MET A 182 -21.29 -3.75 10.70
CA MET A 182 -19.85 -3.86 10.53
C MET A 182 -19.20 -2.55 10.96
N SER A 183 -18.09 -2.63 11.70
CA SER A 183 -17.35 -1.43 12.10
C SER A 183 -16.75 -0.72 10.88
N LYS A 184 -16.48 0.60 10.98
CA LYS A 184 -15.82 1.35 9.90
C LYS A 184 -14.42 0.83 9.59
N GLN A 185 -13.70 0.39 10.62
CA GLN A 185 -12.37 -0.20 10.51
C GLN A 185 -12.41 -1.51 9.74
N ASP A 186 -13.37 -2.39 10.05
CA ASP A 186 -13.59 -3.65 9.34
C ASP A 186 -14.03 -3.41 7.89
N ALA A 187 -14.91 -2.44 7.66
CA ALA A 187 -15.33 -2.02 6.32
C ALA A 187 -14.14 -1.54 5.47
N GLY A 188 -13.28 -0.71 6.06
CA GLY A 188 -12.05 -0.23 5.44
C GLY A 188 -11.08 -1.38 5.14
N LEU A 189 -10.83 -2.26 6.10
CA LEU A 189 -9.92 -3.39 5.93
C LEU A 189 -10.36 -4.34 4.81
N VAL A 190 -11.66 -4.65 4.73
CA VAL A 190 -12.23 -5.44 3.63
C VAL A 190 -12.06 -4.70 2.30
N PHE A 191 -12.33 -3.39 2.26
CA PHE A 191 -12.14 -2.58 1.07
C PHE A 191 -10.69 -2.58 0.58
N TYR A 192 -9.72 -2.26 1.44
CA TYR A 192 -8.31 -2.23 1.06
C TYR A 192 -7.83 -3.61 0.60
N SER A 193 -8.21 -4.67 1.31
CA SER A 193 -7.92 -6.06 0.91
C SER A 193 -8.51 -6.40 -0.46
N ARG A 194 -9.76 -5.98 -0.72
CA ARG A 194 -10.45 -6.21 -1.99
C ARG A 194 -9.79 -5.45 -3.14
N VAL A 195 -9.37 -4.21 -2.91
CA VAL A 195 -8.60 -3.43 -3.89
C VAL A 195 -7.29 -4.14 -4.22
N ALA A 196 -6.52 -4.55 -3.21
CA ALA A 196 -5.26 -5.26 -3.41
C ALA A 196 -5.45 -6.60 -4.17
N PHE A 197 -6.50 -7.37 -3.83
CA PHE A 197 -6.88 -8.58 -4.57
C PHE A 197 -7.15 -8.29 -6.05
N LEU A 198 -7.95 -7.25 -6.33
CA LEU A 198 -8.33 -6.89 -7.69
C LEU A 198 -7.12 -6.42 -8.52
N VAL A 199 -6.24 -5.63 -7.92
CA VAL A 199 -4.98 -5.19 -8.56
C VAL A 199 -4.05 -6.37 -8.84
N ALA A 200 -3.95 -7.33 -7.90
CA ALA A 200 -3.16 -8.55 -8.08
C ALA A 200 -3.76 -9.45 -9.17
N LYS A 201 -5.08 -9.64 -9.18
CA LYS A 201 -5.81 -10.38 -10.23
C LYS A 201 -5.58 -9.75 -11.61
N ALA A 202 -5.73 -8.42 -11.73
CA ALA A 202 -5.44 -7.70 -12.97
C ALA A 202 -4.00 -7.92 -13.47
N ARG A 203 -3.04 -8.03 -12.54
CA ARG A 203 -1.64 -8.32 -12.86
C ARG A 203 -1.41 -9.77 -13.28
N LEU A 204 -2.26 -10.73 -12.92
CA LEU A 204 -2.18 -12.10 -13.44
C LEU A 204 -2.82 -12.22 -14.82
N GLU A 205 -3.80 -11.37 -15.12
CA GLU A 205 -4.61 -11.39 -16.35
C GLU A 205 -4.00 -10.54 -17.50
N GLN A 206 -2.69 -10.28 -17.49
CA GLN A 206 -1.88 -9.27 -18.22
C GLN A 206 -2.10 -9.04 -19.72
N ARG A 207 -3.01 -9.76 -20.39
CA ARG A 207 -3.07 -9.79 -21.85
C ARG A 207 -4.33 -9.21 -22.45
N ASP A 208 -5.31 -8.84 -21.64
CA ASP A 208 -6.60 -8.37 -22.15
C ASP A 208 -7.03 -7.02 -21.52
N PRO A 209 -6.98 -5.91 -22.27
CA PRO A 209 -7.35 -4.60 -21.74
C PRO A 209 -8.84 -4.54 -21.37
N GLU A 210 -9.73 -5.29 -22.02
CA GLU A 210 -11.16 -5.31 -21.67
C GLU A 210 -11.38 -5.84 -20.25
N LYS A 211 -10.66 -6.89 -19.86
CA LYS A 211 -10.67 -7.40 -18.48
C LYS A 211 -10.12 -6.40 -17.47
N LEU A 212 -9.10 -5.62 -17.85
CA LEU A 212 -8.59 -4.55 -16.98
C LEU A 212 -9.65 -3.47 -16.75
N PHE A 213 -10.45 -3.13 -17.76
CA PHE A 213 -11.60 -2.25 -17.59
C PHE A 213 -12.68 -2.86 -16.68
N GLU A 214 -12.97 -4.16 -16.79
CA GLU A 214 -13.86 -4.85 -15.86
C GLU A 214 -13.35 -4.74 -14.42
N VAL A 215 -12.05 -4.95 -14.19
CA VAL A 215 -11.44 -4.76 -12.86
C VAL A 215 -11.62 -3.34 -12.35
N THR A 216 -11.49 -2.31 -13.20
CA THR A 216 -11.73 -0.91 -12.77
C THR A 216 -13.19 -0.66 -12.34
N ARG A 217 -14.14 -1.38 -12.95
CA ARG A 217 -15.55 -1.36 -12.54
C ARG A 217 -15.75 -2.10 -11.22
N GLU A 218 -15.11 -3.25 -11.02
CA GLU A 218 -15.13 -3.97 -9.75
C GLU A 218 -14.54 -3.13 -8.60
N LEU A 219 -13.44 -2.42 -8.85
CA LEU A 219 -12.85 -1.46 -7.90
C LEU A 219 -13.84 -0.35 -7.53
N THR A 220 -14.51 0.22 -8.53
CA THR A 220 -15.52 1.27 -8.33
C THR A 220 -16.73 0.73 -7.55
N ALA A 221 -17.18 -0.49 -7.83
CA ALA A 221 -18.28 -1.12 -7.11
C ALA A 221 -17.92 -1.37 -5.63
N SER A 222 -16.71 -1.86 -5.35
CA SER A 222 -16.21 -2.04 -3.98
C SER A 222 -16.12 -0.71 -3.22
N TRP A 223 -15.65 0.35 -3.89
CA TRP A 223 -15.63 1.70 -3.35
C TRP A 223 -17.05 2.18 -3.01
N CYS A 224 -18.00 2.13 -3.96
CA CYS A 224 -19.39 2.53 -3.73
C CYS A 224 -20.03 1.78 -2.55
N ALA A 225 -19.84 0.46 -2.47
CA ALA A 225 -20.38 -0.37 -1.39
C ALA A 225 -19.80 0.05 -0.02
N THR A 226 -18.49 0.28 0.04
CA THR A 226 -17.82 0.73 1.27
C THR A 226 -18.29 2.11 1.68
N ARG A 227 -18.41 3.05 0.73
CA ARG A 227 -18.92 4.40 0.99
C ARG A 227 -20.36 4.39 1.51
N ALA A 228 -21.20 3.48 1.02
CA ALA A 228 -22.56 3.32 1.54
C ALA A 228 -22.56 2.88 3.03
N VAL A 229 -21.62 2.02 3.43
CA VAL A 229 -21.43 1.61 4.84
C VAL A 229 -20.86 2.75 5.68
N LEU A 230 -19.92 3.54 5.16
CA LEU A 230 -19.32 4.65 5.91
C LEU A 230 -20.28 5.85 6.08
N ALA A 231 -21.22 6.03 5.15
CA ALA A 231 -22.18 7.14 5.13
C ALA A 231 -23.40 6.96 6.07
N SER A 232 -23.60 5.78 6.65
CA SER A 232 -24.76 5.50 7.52
C SER A 232 -24.63 6.06 8.94
N ASP A 233 -23.52 6.70 9.29
CA ASP A 233 -23.27 7.31 10.61
C ASP A 233 -23.95 8.70 10.72
N PRO A 234 -25.02 8.84 11.54
CA PRO A 234 -25.75 10.09 11.67
C PRO A 234 -24.95 11.20 12.38
N ASP A 235 -23.94 10.85 13.18
CA ASP A 235 -23.19 11.80 14.02
C ASP A 235 -21.91 12.33 13.35
N LYS A 236 -21.53 11.78 12.17
CA LYS A 236 -20.28 12.13 11.46
C LYS A 236 -20.43 12.30 9.96
N ARG A 237 -21.57 12.82 9.48
CA ARG A 237 -21.78 13.16 8.06
C ARG A 237 -20.67 14.04 7.46
N ASP A 238 -19.93 14.76 8.28
CA ASP A 238 -18.92 15.76 7.88
C ASP A 238 -17.46 15.26 7.85
N VAL A 239 -17.15 14.03 8.31
CA VAL A 239 -15.78 13.48 8.23
C VAL A 239 -15.68 12.56 7.01
N TYR A 240 -15.40 13.16 5.86
CA TYR A 240 -15.18 12.46 4.60
C TYR A 240 -13.85 11.69 4.68
N ASP A 241 -13.90 10.35 4.59
CA ASP A 241 -12.68 9.52 4.59
C ASP A 241 -12.02 9.57 3.21
N HIS A 242 -11.16 10.57 3.02
CA HIS A 242 -10.42 10.80 1.78
C HIS A 242 -9.37 9.71 1.50
N VAL A 243 -9.03 8.86 2.47
CA VAL A 243 -8.02 7.79 2.32
C VAL A 243 -8.58 6.68 1.46
N VAL A 244 -9.83 6.28 1.71
CA VAL A 244 -10.56 5.31 0.89
C VAL A 244 -10.65 5.79 -0.56
N ASP A 245 -10.92 7.09 -0.75
CA ASP A 245 -11.02 7.71 -2.07
C ASP A 245 -9.67 7.75 -2.78
N LEU A 246 -8.61 8.15 -2.08
CA LEU A 246 -7.25 8.17 -2.62
C LEU A 246 -6.82 6.77 -3.05
N HIS A 247 -7.03 5.76 -2.19
CA HIS A 247 -6.64 4.39 -2.48
C HIS A 247 -7.42 3.80 -3.66
N HIS A 248 -8.73 4.10 -3.76
CA HIS A 248 -9.55 3.74 -4.92
C HIS A 248 -9.00 4.35 -6.22
N ILE A 249 -8.76 5.66 -6.23
CA ILE A 249 -8.36 6.40 -7.43
C ILE A 249 -6.96 5.95 -7.89
N LEU A 250 -6.01 5.81 -6.96
CA LEU A 250 -4.65 5.34 -7.28
C LEU A 250 -4.64 3.90 -7.82
N ALA A 251 -5.40 2.98 -7.20
CA ALA A 251 -5.49 1.61 -7.69
C ALA A 251 -6.13 1.55 -9.09
N LYS A 252 -7.21 2.32 -9.30
CA LYS A 252 -7.87 2.44 -10.61
C LYS A 252 -6.91 2.99 -11.67
N ALA A 253 -6.16 4.04 -11.35
CA ALA A 253 -5.15 4.62 -12.23
C ALA A 253 -4.08 3.57 -12.57
N SER A 254 -3.55 2.83 -11.58
CA SER A 254 -2.54 1.78 -11.83
C SER A 254 -3.02 0.71 -12.80
N VAL A 255 -4.27 0.23 -12.68
CA VAL A 255 -4.87 -0.73 -13.61
C VAL A 255 -5.04 -0.13 -15.02
N LEU A 256 -5.48 1.13 -15.12
CA LEU A 256 -5.62 1.82 -16.41
C LEU A 256 -4.26 2.09 -17.09
N ILE A 257 -3.21 2.41 -16.32
CA ILE A 257 -1.84 2.57 -16.85
C ILE A 257 -1.39 1.27 -17.51
N ARG A 258 -1.65 0.11 -16.89
CA ARG A 258 -1.36 -1.21 -17.50
C ARG A 258 -2.15 -1.44 -18.78
N ALA A 259 -3.43 -1.09 -18.79
CA ALA A 259 -4.26 -1.21 -19.99
C ALA A 259 -3.72 -0.33 -21.13
N CYS A 260 -3.28 0.90 -20.83
CA CYS A 260 -2.63 1.78 -21.79
C CYS A 260 -1.37 1.13 -22.37
N ARG A 261 -0.49 0.58 -21.51
CA ARG A 261 0.74 -0.10 -21.96
C ARG A 261 0.45 -1.29 -22.90
N ILE A 262 -0.56 -2.11 -22.59
CA ILE A 262 -0.97 -3.22 -23.47
C ILE A 262 -1.49 -2.70 -24.82
N HIS A 263 -2.30 -1.65 -24.82
CA HIS A 263 -2.78 -1.06 -26.07
C HIS A 263 -1.62 -0.49 -26.90
N GLU A 264 -0.64 0.16 -26.27
CA GLU A 264 0.57 0.66 -26.93
C GLU A 264 1.40 -0.46 -27.57
N GLU A 265 1.66 -1.55 -26.84
CA GLU A 265 2.37 -2.71 -27.36
C GLU A 265 1.65 -3.33 -28.58
N ARG A 266 0.31 -3.40 -28.54
CA ARG A 266 -0.51 -3.90 -29.64
C ARG A 266 -0.47 -2.99 -30.88
N MET A 267 -0.32 -1.68 -30.71
CA MET A 267 -0.19 -0.73 -31.83
C MET A 267 1.15 -0.87 -32.55
N SER A 268 2.24 -1.12 -31.82
CA SER A 268 3.58 -1.29 -32.42
C SER A 268 3.68 -2.51 -33.36
N GLY A 269 2.73 -3.45 -33.31
CA GLY A 269 2.81 -4.74 -34.01
C GLY A 269 1.81 -4.96 -35.15
N LYS A 270 0.89 -4.04 -35.46
CA LYS A 270 -0.19 -4.26 -36.46
C LYS A 270 -0.24 -3.20 -37.55
N THR A 271 -0.28 -3.64 -38.82
CA THR A 271 -0.38 -2.80 -40.02
C THR A 271 -1.80 -2.66 -40.60
N GLU A 272 -2.76 -3.52 -40.24
CA GLU A 272 -4.04 -3.63 -40.98
C GLU A 272 -5.29 -3.03 -40.29
N ASP A 273 -5.24 -2.62 -39.01
CA ASP A 273 -6.38 -1.96 -38.32
C ASP A 273 -5.91 -0.86 -37.36
N VAL A 274 -5.13 0.07 -37.91
CA VAL A 274 -4.45 1.13 -37.15
C VAL A 274 -5.45 2.13 -36.54
N SER A 275 -6.55 2.44 -37.24
CA SER A 275 -7.53 3.44 -36.78
C SER A 275 -8.30 3.00 -35.54
N THR A 276 -8.78 1.75 -35.50
CA THR A 276 -9.54 1.23 -34.35
C THR A 276 -8.64 1.04 -33.13
N ALA A 277 -7.41 0.56 -33.35
CA ALA A 277 -6.42 0.41 -32.30
C ALA A 277 -6.00 1.75 -31.68
N ILE A 278 -5.77 2.78 -32.50
CA ILE A 278 -5.49 4.15 -32.04
C ILE A 278 -6.68 4.71 -31.25
N ALA A 279 -7.91 4.56 -31.73
CA ALA A 279 -9.09 5.06 -31.02
C ALA A 279 -9.26 4.42 -29.63
N ALA A 280 -9.05 3.10 -29.53
CA ALA A 280 -9.09 2.39 -28.25
C ALA A 280 -7.98 2.86 -27.29
N TYR A 281 -6.76 3.04 -27.81
CA TYR A 281 -5.64 3.56 -27.04
C TYR A 281 -5.91 4.98 -26.50
N VAL A 282 -6.39 5.89 -27.35
CA VAL A 282 -6.70 7.28 -26.98
C VAL A 282 -7.79 7.33 -25.90
N CYS A 283 -8.87 6.58 -26.07
CA CYS A 283 -9.97 6.49 -25.09
C CYS A 283 -9.47 5.99 -23.73
N CYS A 284 -8.64 4.93 -23.74
CA CYS A 284 -8.02 4.40 -22.54
C CYS A 284 -7.12 5.43 -21.85
N SER A 285 -6.31 6.14 -22.64
CA SER A 285 -5.38 7.15 -22.14
C SER A 285 -6.07 8.36 -21.52
N GLN A 286 -7.17 8.85 -22.12
CA GLN A 286 -7.99 9.91 -21.56
C GLN A 286 -8.62 9.49 -20.23
N THR A 287 -9.14 8.27 -20.15
CA THR A 287 -9.71 7.72 -18.89
C THR A 287 -8.63 7.61 -17.82
N CYS A 288 -7.44 7.14 -18.19
CA CYS A 288 -6.28 7.03 -17.31
C CYS A 288 -5.79 8.39 -16.83
N GLN A 289 -5.70 9.37 -17.73
CA GLN A 289 -5.31 10.75 -17.43
C GLN A 289 -6.25 11.37 -16.40
N HIS A 290 -7.57 11.24 -16.58
CA HIS A 290 -8.53 11.76 -15.61
C HIS A 290 -8.32 11.13 -14.22
N ALA A 291 -8.16 9.80 -14.14
CA ALA A 291 -7.89 9.14 -12.86
C ALA A 291 -6.58 9.61 -12.21
N CYS A 292 -5.50 9.79 -12.98
CA CYS A 292 -4.24 10.30 -12.47
C CYS A 292 -4.36 11.76 -12.00
N MET A 293 -5.05 12.61 -12.76
CA MET A 293 -5.28 14.01 -12.41
C MET A 293 -6.14 14.13 -11.15
N ASP A 294 -7.18 13.29 -11.00
CA ASP A 294 -8.02 13.26 -9.80
C ASP A 294 -7.21 12.85 -8.56
N ALA A 295 -6.28 11.89 -8.69
CA ALA A 295 -5.37 11.52 -7.60
C ALA A 295 -4.48 12.71 -7.18
N VAL A 296 -3.85 13.38 -8.14
CA VAL A 296 -2.97 14.54 -7.87
C VAL A 296 -3.76 15.70 -7.25
N LYS A 297 -4.97 15.99 -7.76
CA LYS A 297 -5.87 16.99 -7.19
C LYS A 297 -6.24 16.67 -5.75
N LEU A 298 -6.53 15.42 -5.44
CA LEU A 298 -6.88 14.99 -4.09
C LEU A 298 -5.70 15.15 -3.13
N LEU A 299 -4.48 14.79 -3.56
CA LEU A 299 -3.24 14.94 -2.78
C LEU A 299 -2.86 16.40 -2.52
N LEU A 300 -3.15 17.30 -3.47
CA LEU A 300 -2.90 18.74 -3.34
C LEU A 300 -4.02 19.50 -2.61
N SER A 301 -5.20 18.90 -2.44
CA SER A 301 -6.34 19.57 -1.84
C SER A 301 -6.10 19.85 -0.36
N THR A 302 -6.34 21.09 0.06
CA THR A 302 -6.23 21.48 1.48
C THR A 302 -7.36 20.90 2.34
N GLN A 303 -8.42 20.38 1.72
CA GLN A 303 -9.59 19.83 2.42
C GLN A 303 -9.39 18.36 2.81
N THR A 304 -8.43 17.66 2.21
CA THR A 304 -8.28 16.21 2.37
C THR A 304 -7.37 15.81 3.51
N GLY A 305 -6.58 16.75 4.04
CA GLY A 305 -5.58 16.49 5.08
C GLY A 305 -4.32 15.76 4.58
N PHE A 306 -4.15 15.55 3.27
CA PHE A 306 -2.91 14.96 2.72
C PHE A 306 -1.77 15.97 2.62
N ALA A 307 -2.08 17.22 2.28
CA ALA A 307 -1.09 18.28 2.22
C ALA A 307 -0.44 18.47 3.61
N GLY A 308 0.89 18.34 3.69
CA GLY A 308 1.67 18.35 4.93
C GLY A 308 1.88 16.95 5.55
N ASN A 309 1.26 15.91 5.00
CA ASN A 309 1.33 14.53 5.48
C ASN A 309 1.65 13.52 4.36
N LEU A 310 2.09 13.97 3.18
CA LEU A 310 2.39 13.12 2.02
C LEU A 310 3.51 12.13 2.32
N ALA A 311 4.48 12.51 3.15
CA ALA A 311 5.55 11.61 3.57
C ALA A 311 5.05 10.47 4.46
N ALA A 312 3.93 10.63 5.16
CA ALA A 312 3.34 9.61 6.03
C ALA A 312 2.42 8.64 5.29
N LEU A 313 2.39 8.69 3.95
CA LEU A 313 1.64 7.73 3.15
C LEU A 313 2.32 6.34 3.19
N PRO A 314 1.56 5.25 3.10
CA PRO A 314 2.14 3.91 2.95
C PRO A 314 2.90 3.75 1.64
N SER A 315 3.84 2.80 1.59
CA SER A 315 4.70 2.54 0.42
C SER A 315 3.93 2.32 -0.88
N ILE A 316 2.77 1.64 -0.81
CA ILE A 316 1.94 1.38 -1.99
C ILE A 316 1.39 2.67 -2.60
N SER A 317 1.04 3.65 -1.76
CA SER A 317 0.55 4.95 -2.23
C SER A 317 1.67 5.70 -2.93
N HIS A 318 2.88 5.72 -2.36
CA HIS A 318 4.05 6.31 -3.03
C HIS A 318 4.33 5.66 -4.39
N PHE A 319 4.24 4.33 -4.46
CA PHE A 319 4.43 3.57 -5.69
C PHE A 319 3.42 3.95 -6.78
N TRP A 320 2.12 3.98 -6.46
CA TRP A 320 1.09 4.35 -7.44
C TRP A 320 1.12 5.84 -7.79
N VAL A 321 1.44 6.73 -6.84
CA VAL A 321 1.62 8.16 -7.09
C VAL A 321 2.74 8.41 -8.09
N ALA A 322 3.87 7.74 -7.94
CA ALA A 322 4.96 7.82 -8.91
C ALA A 322 4.51 7.35 -10.30
N GLN A 323 3.76 6.24 -10.40
CA GLN A 323 3.20 5.79 -11.68
C GLN A 323 2.26 6.82 -12.32
N CYS A 324 1.37 7.43 -11.53
CA CYS A 324 0.46 8.47 -12.01
C CYS A 324 1.23 9.69 -12.55
N ALA A 325 2.22 10.16 -11.80
CA ALA A 325 3.05 11.30 -12.21
C ALA A 325 3.83 11.00 -13.49
N VAL A 326 4.49 9.84 -13.57
CA VAL A 326 5.22 9.41 -14.79
C VAL A 326 4.28 9.34 -15.98
N PHE A 327 3.13 8.69 -15.84
CA PHE A 327 2.15 8.57 -16.93
C PHE A 327 1.71 9.95 -17.44
N LEU A 328 1.37 10.87 -16.53
CA LEU A 328 0.99 12.24 -16.89
C LEU A 328 2.12 13.00 -17.61
N ILE A 329 3.38 12.82 -17.20
CA ILE A 329 4.54 13.45 -17.85
C ILE A 329 4.79 12.82 -19.23
N GLU A 330 4.67 11.50 -19.37
CA GLU A 330 4.83 10.78 -20.65
C GLU A 330 3.82 11.27 -21.69
N LEU A 331 2.59 11.56 -21.28
CA LEU A 331 1.57 12.18 -22.15
C LEU A 331 2.00 13.55 -22.71
N CYS A 332 2.93 14.24 -22.04
CA CYS A 332 3.40 15.56 -22.42
C CYS A 332 4.61 15.52 -23.37
N MET A 333 5.27 14.38 -23.52
CA MET A 333 6.50 14.23 -24.34
C MET A 333 6.24 14.46 -25.84
N VAL A 334 7.20 15.10 -26.51
CA VAL A 334 7.10 15.45 -27.95
C VAL A 334 7.12 14.21 -28.84
N ASP A 335 7.95 13.21 -28.53
CA ASP A 335 8.09 11.97 -29.33
C ASP A 335 6.84 11.08 -29.27
N ARG A 336 5.92 11.36 -28.33
CA ARG A 336 4.64 10.71 -28.14
C ARG A 336 3.52 11.48 -28.89
N LEU A 337 3.79 11.89 -30.13
CA LEU A 337 2.87 12.69 -30.97
C LEU A 337 1.47 12.06 -31.16
N GLN A 338 1.37 10.73 -31.16
CA GLN A 338 0.09 10.01 -31.27
C GLN A 338 -0.83 10.24 -30.04
N TYR A 339 -0.24 10.53 -28.89
CA TYR A 339 -0.89 10.69 -27.58
C TYR A 339 -1.42 12.12 -27.44
N ARG A 340 -0.67 13.08 -27.99
CA ARG A 340 -1.05 14.50 -28.03
C ARG A 340 -2.36 14.74 -28.78
N LEU A 341 -2.69 13.97 -29.83
CA LEU A 341 -3.91 14.17 -30.63
C LEU A 341 -5.22 14.10 -29.82
N GLY A 342 -5.26 13.34 -28.72
CA GLY A 342 -6.42 13.29 -27.81
C GLY A 342 -6.39 14.32 -26.67
N LEU A 343 -5.24 14.96 -26.44
CA LEU A 343 -4.96 15.93 -25.35
C LEU A 343 -4.82 17.38 -25.84
N LEU A 344 -4.69 17.58 -27.16
CA LEU A 344 -4.58 18.87 -27.85
C LEU A 344 -5.92 19.65 -27.89
N VAL A 345 -6.86 19.33 -26.99
CA VAL A 345 -7.91 20.29 -26.65
C VAL A 345 -7.23 21.39 -25.84
N GLU A 346 -7.29 22.63 -26.33
CA GLU A 346 -6.51 23.78 -25.83
C GLU A 346 -6.42 23.84 -24.28
N GLY A 347 -5.19 23.90 -23.74
CA GLY A 347 -4.89 24.18 -22.33
C GLY A 347 -4.61 22.97 -21.41
N GLN A 348 -4.93 21.74 -21.81
CA GLN A 348 -4.77 20.58 -20.91
C GLN A 348 -3.31 20.20 -20.63
N LEU A 349 -2.41 20.36 -21.60
CA LEU A 349 -0.98 20.08 -21.45
C LEU A 349 -0.34 20.95 -20.35
N GLU A 350 -0.59 22.26 -20.43
CA GLU A 350 -0.10 23.23 -19.45
C GLU A 350 -0.69 22.96 -18.07
N GLU A 351 -1.97 22.58 -17.99
CA GLU A 351 -2.61 22.21 -16.73
C GLU A 351 -1.95 20.99 -16.09
N VAL A 352 -1.67 19.94 -16.87
CA VAL A 352 -0.99 18.72 -16.39
C VAL A 352 0.40 19.07 -15.86
N LEU A 353 1.24 19.74 -16.65
CA LEU A 353 2.60 20.10 -16.24
C LEU A 353 2.62 21.00 -15.01
N ARG A 354 1.72 21.98 -14.95
CA ARG A 354 1.57 22.87 -13.78
C ARG A 354 1.17 22.10 -12.53
N MET A 355 0.22 21.19 -12.65
CA MET A 355 -0.31 20.42 -11.52
C MET A 355 0.70 19.40 -11.00
N VAL A 356 1.31 18.63 -11.90
CA VAL A 356 2.37 17.67 -11.53
C VAL A 356 3.58 18.42 -10.96
N GLY A 357 3.96 19.58 -11.51
CA GLY A 357 5.04 20.40 -10.96
C GLY A 357 4.76 20.92 -9.55
N ALA A 358 3.55 21.46 -9.30
CA ALA A 358 3.15 21.89 -7.96
C ALA A 358 3.16 20.72 -6.96
N PHE A 359 2.64 19.56 -7.37
CA PHE A 359 2.65 18.35 -6.57
C PHE A 359 4.08 17.88 -6.26
N MET A 360 4.94 17.72 -7.26
CA MET A 360 6.30 17.24 -7.07
C MET A 360 7.13 18.17 -6.19
N GLN A 361 6.95 19.49 -6.32
CA GLN A 361 7.60 20.47 -5.44
C GLN A 361 7.22 20.26 -3.97
N GLN A 362 5.92 20.15 -3.67
CA GLN A 362 5.45 19.92 -2.31
C GLN A 362 5.88 18.54 -1.78
N TYR A 363 5.69 17.51 -2.60
CA TYR A 363 6.01 16.13 -2.25
C TYR A 363 7.48 15.95 -1.89
N MET A 364 8.40 16.45 -2.72
CA MET A 364 9.84 16.40 -2.42
C MET A 364 10.22 17.18 -1.17
N ALA A 365 9.59 18.34 -0.93
CA ALA A 365 9.83 19.12 0.27
C ALA A 365 9.47 18.33 1.53
N GLU A 366 8.30 17.69 1.54
CA GLU A 366 7.83 16.86 2.66
C GLU A 366 8.72 15.61 2.85
N LEU A 367 9.10 14.91 1.77
CA LEU A 367 10.02 13.77 1.85
C LEU A 367 11.39 14.17 2.40
N SER A 368 11.92 15.32 1.95
CA SER A 368 13.23 15.81 2.39
C SER A 368 13.24 16.18 3.87
N ALA A 369 12.12 16.64 4.42
CA ALA A 369 11.98 16.96 5.84
C ALA A 369 12.08 15.72 6.75
N CYS A 370 11.80 14.53 6.21
CA CYS A 370 11.97 13.26 6.91
C CYS A 370 13.41 12.70 6.84
N ASN A 371 14.29 13.27 6.01
CA ASN A 371 15.66 12.79 5.91
C ASN A 371 16.45 13.07 7.19
N THR A 372 17.35 12.16 7.53
CA THR A 372 18.14 12.24 8.76
C THR A 372 19.62 12.04 8.45
N SER A 373 20.43 13.04 8.77
CA SER A 373 21.90 12.90 8.75
C SER A 373 22.32 12.08 9.96
N ILE A 374 23.05 11.00 9.71
CA ILE A 374 23.70 10.18 10.73
C ILE A 374 25.20 10.39 10.63
N VAL A 375 25.80 10.74 11.76
CA VAL A 375 27.25 10.76 11.91
C VAL A 375 27.72 9.32 12.11
N VAL A 376 28.43 8.77 11.13
CA VAL A 376 29.06 7.45 11.26
C VAL A 376 30.36 7.62 12.02
N GLU A 377 30.34 7.34 13.33
CA GLU A 377 31.54 7.44 14.20
C GLU A 377 32.61 6.37 13.90
N GLU A 378 32.34 5.39 13.02
CA GLU A 378 33.23 4.24 12.76
C GLU A 378 34.12 4.34 11.50
N ARG A 379 34.37 5.53 10.95
CA ARG A 379 35.47 5.70 9.98
C ARG A 379 36.72 6.22 10.66
N HIS A 380 37.47 5.31 11.28
CA HIS A 380 38.89 5.53 11.50
C HIS A 380 39.56 5.69 10.13
N GLU A 381 40.12 6.88 9.91
CA GLU A 381 40.93 7.32 8.77
C GLU A 381 40.15 7.86 7.54
N VAL A 382 40.27 9.20 7.38
CA VAL A 382 39.86 10.05 6.25
C VAL A 382 38.35 10.33 6.10
N GLY A 383 37.90 11.34 6.88
CA GLY A 383 36.64 12.04 6.67
C GLY A 383 35.44 11.36 7.32
N ALA A 384 34.88 11.98 8.36
CA ALA A 384 33.56 11.63 8.85
C ALA A 384 32.56 11.84 7.69
N GLY A 385 32.12 10.75 7.07
CA GLY A 385 31.05 10.79 6.10
C GLY A 385 29.74 10.94 6.85
N GLU A 386 29.01 12.02 6.59
CA GLU A 386 27.60 12.09 6.96
C GLU A 386 26.82 11.16 6.03
N ASP A 387 26.27 10.07 6.56
CA ASP A 387 25.34 9.21 5.82
C ASP A 387 23.93 9.72 6.07
N VAL A 388 23.22 10.08 5.00
CA VAL A 388 21.84 10.57 5.09
C VAL A 388 20.89 9.39 4.88
N ILE A 389 20.12 9.05 5.92
CA ILE A 389 18.95 8.19 5.77
C ILE A 389 17.88 9.00 5.05
N LYS A 390 17.58 8.60 3.83
CA LYS A 390 16.51 9.18 3.04
C LYS A 390 15.18 8.49 3.33
N HIS A 391 14.10 9.23 3.13
CA HIS A 391 12.77 8.61 3.03
C HIS A 391 12.75 7.53 1.92
N PRO A 392 12.11 6.36 2.11
CA PRO A 392 12.10 5.28 1.12
C PRO A 392 11.61 5.69 -0.29
N ALA A 393 10.71 6.67 -0.35
CA ALA A 393 10.17 7.19 -1.61
C ALA A 393 11.03 8.28 -2.29
N MET A 394 12.11 8.75 -1.65
CA MET A 394 12.87 9.93 -2.10
C MET A 394 13.54 9.72 -3.45
N ASP A 395 14.22 8.59 -3.66
CA ASP A 395 14.95 8.35 -4.91
C ASP A 395 14.00 8.19 -6.11
N ALA A 396 12.84 7.56 -5.90
CA ALA A 396 11.79 7.50 -6.92
C ALA A 396 11.22 8.90 -7.23
N ALA A 397 10.99 9.74 -6.21
CA ALA A 397 10.51 11.10 -6.40
C ALA A 397 11.51 11.97 -7.19
N LEU A 398 12.82 11.83 -6.90
CA LEU A 398 13.88 12.51 -7.65
C LEU A 398 13.89 12.09 -9.13
N ALA A 399 13.79 10.79 -9.41
CA ALA A 399 13.72 10.29 -10.79
C ALA A 399 12.50 10.87 -11.55
N VAL A 400 11.34 10.98 -10.90
CA VAL A 400 10.15 11.61 -11.52
C VAL A 400 10.38 13.11 -11.76
N ALA A 401 11.00 13.81 -10.82
CA ALA A 401 11.31 15.24 -10.94
C ALA A 401 12.28 15.52 -12.09
N ASP A 402 13.28 14.66 -12.30
CA ASP A 402 14.23 14.77 -13.43
C ASP A 402 13.51 14.62 -14.78
N VAL A 403 12.59 13.65 -14.89
CA VAL A 403 11.77 13.46 -16.10
C VAL A 403 10.87 14.67 -16.33
N LEU A 404 10.23 15.21 -15.29
CA LEU A 404 9.42 16.42 -15.39
C LEU A 404 10.24 17.62 -15.89
N ALA A 405 11.43 17.85 -15.32
CA ALA A 405 12.31 18.95 -15.72
C ALA A 405 12.75 18.83 -17.19
N SER A 406 13.05 17.62 -17.65
CA SER A 406 13.38 17.34 -19.04
C SER A 406 12.23 17.67 -20.01
N VAL A 407 11.00 17.29 -19.64
CA VAL A 407 9.81 17.60 -20.45
C VAL A 407 9.50 19.09 -20.43
N GLN A 408 9.61 19.77 -19.29
CA GLN A 408 9.40 21.23 -19.21
C GLN A 408 10.42 22.04 -20.02
N ALA A 409 11.64 21.51 -20.23
CA ALA A 409 12.64 22.16 -21.06
C ALA A 409 12.39 22.00 -22.57
N THR A 410 11.52 21.05 -22.96
CA THR A 410 11.27 20.67 -24.37
C THR A 410 9.84 20.90 -24.84
N ALA A 411 8.89 21.08 -23.92
CA ALA A 411 7.50 21.48 -24.16
C ALA A 411 7.42 22.99 -24.44
#